data_AF-A0A7J3M757-F1
#
_entry.id   AF-A0A7J3M757-F1
#
_cell.length_a   1.000
_cell.length_b   1.000
_cell.length_c   1.000
_cell.angle_alpha   90.00
_cell.angle_beta   90.00
_cell.angle_gamma   90.00
#
_symmetry.space_group_name_H-M   'P 1'
#
loop_
_entity.id
_entity.type
_entity.pdbx_description
1 polymer ?
#
loop_
_entity_poly.entity_id
_entity_poly.type
_entity_poly.pdbx_seq_one_letter_code
_entity_poly.pdbx_strand_id
1 'polypeptide(L)'
;MRRGSAVLVSLLLLVSAVFVFGGNIKMADAINGEVYQGDLILGDNNVTIIENKVFHVNGSIIVRENATLILRNAWMNFTQNDDYQFNMTLKDDAHLILYNSNITTNNHAFYINFESRSTAEISGLITEAYIQLMHYSAADIQNSNLRAVYILNYANVSLSNCLLDLMDISGNTKCLLSGSAVSNPLSIGIRSANATIAHLKPGYISSWNFLTNCAVEKGF
;
A
#
# COMPACT_ATOMS: atom_id res chain seq x y z
N MET A 1 -34.68 11.33 30.59
CA MET A 1 -34.52 10.22 29.62
C MET A 1 -33.02 10.09 29.32
N ARG A 2 -32.34 9.13 29.95
CA ARG A 2 -30.89 8.90 29.78
C ARG A 2 -30.69 8.00 28.58
N ARG A 3 -29.95 8.46 27.57
CA ARG A 3 -29.38 7.59 26.52
C ARG A 3 -27.87 7.60 26.70
N GLY A 4 -27.38 6.52 27.29
CA GLY A 4 -25.99 6.14 27.16
C GLY A 4 -25.78 5.51 25.79
N SER A 5 -24.67 5.85 25.15
CA SER A 5 -24.15 5.13 24.00
C SER A 5 -22.70 4.87 24.28
N ALA A 6 -22.41 3.59 24.53
CA ALA A 6 -21.07 3.05 24.64
C ALA A 6 -20.32 3.28 23.33
N VAL A 7 -19.17 3.94 23.39
CA VAL A 7 -18.19 3.89 22.31
C VAL A 7 -17.27 2.71 22.61
N LEU A 8 -17.31 1.75 21.70
CA LEU A 8 -16.61 0.48 21.74
C LEU A 8 -15.09 0.69 21.86
N VAL A 9 -14.51 -0.04 22.79
CA VAL A 9 -13.08 -0.30 22.91
C VAL A 9 -12.63 -1.08 21.68
N SER A 10 -11.87 -0.45 20.78
CA SER A 10 -11.13 -1.14 19.71
C SER A 10 -9.71 -0.60 19.65
N LEU A 11 -8.98 -0.74 20.76
CA LEU A 11 -7.60 -0.31 20.88
C LEU A 11 -6.83 -1.28 21.80
N LEU A 12 -6.77 -2.58 21.44
CA LEU A 12 -6.01 -3.59 22.21
C LEU A 12 -5.80 -4.94 21.47
N LEU A 13 -5.50 -4.94 20.17
CA LEU A 13 -5.11 -6.15 19.43
C LEU A 13 -3.82 -5.96 18.60
N LEU A 14 -2.84 -5.25 19.16
CA LEU A 14 -1.55 -5.02 18.50
C LEU A 14 -0.35 -5.35 19.39
N VAL A 15 -0.48 -6.32 20.32
CA VAL A 15 0.68 -6.93 21.00
C VAL A 15 0.35 -8.38 21.41
N SER A 16 0.10 -9.28 20.44
CA SER A 16 0.33 -10.74 20.60
C SER A 16 0.09 -11.50 19.29
N ALA A 17 0.74 -11.08 18.19
CA ALA A 17 0.95 -11.94 17.03
C ALA A 17 2.42 -12.41 17.04
N VAL A 18 2.81 -13.05 18.14
CA VAL A 18 4.06 -13.82 18.23
C VAL A 18 3.64 -15.28 18.14
N PHE A 19 3.78 -15.81 16.92
CA PHE A 19 3.87 -17.24 16.56
C PHE A 19 2.67 -18.16 16.83
N VAL A 20 1.81 -18.32 15.81
CA VAL A 20 1.38 -19.66 15.34
C VAL A 20 1.27 -19.62 13.81
N PHE A 21 2.41 -19.51 13.11
CA PHE A 21 2.47 -19.95 11.72
C PHE A 21 3.49 -21.08 11.66
N GLY A 22 2.99 -22.32 11.53
CA GLY A 22 3.81 -23.50 11.23
C GLY A 22 4.37 -23.51 9.80
N GLY A 23 4.47 -22.34 9.16
CA GLY A 23 5.16 -22.17 7.90
C GLY A 23 6.67 -22.12 8.17
N ASN A 24 7.45 -22.73 7.28
CA ASN A 24 8.90 -22.56 7.30
C ASN A 24 9.20 -21.06 7.17
N ILE A 25 9.56 -20.40 8.26
CA ILE A 25 10.13 -19.06 8.19
C ILE A 25 11.49 -19.25 7.54
N LYS A 26 11.51 -19.13 6.20
CA LYS A 26 12.75 -18.93 5.47
C LYS A 26 13.19 -17.51 5.78
N MET A 27 13.78 -17.34 6.95
CA MET A 27 14.62 -16.20 7.20
C MET A 27 15.61 -16.19 6.04
N ALA A 28 15.66 -15.06 5.33
CA ALA A 28 16.32 -15.00 4.05
C ALA A 28 17.85 -14.96 4.22
N ASP A 29 18.42 -15.98 4.87
CA ASP A 29 19.86 -16.21 4.98
C ASP A 29 20.51 -16.42 3.60
N ALA A 30 19.68 -16.68 2.57
CA ALA A 30 20.08 -16.65 1.16
C ALA A 30 20.26 -15.22 0.60
N ILE A 31 19.92 -14.18 1.36
CA ILE A 31 20.12 -12.76 1.01
C ILE A 31 21.32 -12.21 1.80
N ASN A 32 22.48 -12.83 1.58
CA ASN A 32 23.78 -12.41 2.10
C ASN A 32 24.67 -11.74 1.03
N GLY A 33 24.15 -11.57 -0.19
CA GLY A 33 24.81 -10.79 -1.24
C GLY A 33 24.46 -9.30 -1.14
N GLU A 34 25.38 -8.44 -1.58
CA GLU A 34 25.13 -6.99 -1.71
C GLU A 34 23.92 -6.70 -2.63
N VAL A 35 23.69 -7.54 -3.65
CA VAL A 35 22.58 -7.42 -4.60
C VAL A 35 21.96 -8.80 -4.88
N TYR A 36 20.65 -8.93 -4.70
CA TYR A 36 19.89 -10.10 -5.16
C TYR A 36 19.68 -10.03 -6.67
N GLN A 37 19.95 -11.13 -7.38
CA GLN A 37 19.87 -11.21 -8.83
C GLN A 37 18.68 -12.07 -9.25
N GLY A 38 17.88 -11.57 -10.19
CA GLY A 38 16.67 -12.22 -10.67
C GLY A 38 15.44 -11.89 -9.83
N ASP A 39 14.34 -12.59 -10.12
CA ASP A 39 13.06 -12.34 -9.45
C ASP A 39 13.01 -13.03 -8.08
N LEU A 40 12.49 -12.31 -7.07
CA LEU A 40 12.17 -12.87 -5.76
C LEU A 40 10.72 -13.31 -5.75
N ILE A 41 10.48 -14.62 -5.87
CA ILE A 41 9.13 -15.19 -5.92
C ILE A 41 8.81 -15.83 -4.57
N LEU A 42 7.78 -15.31 -3.90
CA LEU A 42 7.25 -15.79 -2.63
C LEU A 42 5.86 -16.38 -2.87
N GLY A 43 5.65 -17.63 -2.46
CA GLY A 43 4.38 -18.35 -2.61
C GLY A 43 4.07 -19.22 -1.41
N ASP A 44 3.05 -20.06 -1.56
CA ASP A 44 2.44 -20.91 -0.54
C ASP A 44 1.95 -20.08 0.66
N ASN A 45 2.35 -20.48 1.86
CA ASN A 45 2.09 -19.78 3.13
C ASN A 45 3.39 -19.21 3.71
N ASN A 46 4.39 -18.93 2.86
CA ASN A 46 5.71 -18.51 3.34
C ASN A 46 5.67 -17.06 3.83
N VAL A 47 6.38 -16.81 4.94
CA VAL A 47 6.60 -15.46 5.46
C VAL A 47 8.08 -15.11 5.30
N THR A 48 8.34 -14.05 4.54
CA THR A 48 9.69 -13.54 4.31
C THR A 48 9.84 -12.18 4.98
N ILE A 49 10.91 -12.02 5.76
CA ILE A 49 11.18 -10.78 6.50
C ILE A 49 12.49 -10.17 5.99
N ILE A 50 12.43 -8.90 5.60
CA ILE A 50 13.60 -8.05 5.32
C ILE A 50 13.56 -6.93 6.35
N GLU A 51 14.50 -6.96 7.28
CA GLU A 51 14.48 -6.07 8.44
C GLU A 51 15.86 -5.49 8.73
N ASN A 52 15.88 -4.20 9.13
CA ASN A 52 17.06 -3.46 9.58
C ASN A 52 18.24 -3.50 8.59
N LYS A 53 17.98 -3.46 7.28
CA LYS A 53 19.04 -3.51 6.26
C LYS A 53 18.68 -2.77 4.98
N VAL A 54 19.71 -2.46 4.21
CA VAL A 54 19.57 -2.11 2.79
C VAL A 54 19.53 -3.41 2.00
N PHE A 55 18.57 -3.53 1.09
CA PHE A 55 18.39 -4.69 0.23
C PHE A 55 18.30 -4.27 -1.22
N HIS A 56 19.35 -4.54 -1.99
CA HIS A 56 19.39 -4.26 -3.41
C HIS A 56 18.82 -5.43 -4.21
N VAL A 57 17.95 -5.13 -5.17
CA VAL A 57 17.26 -6.13 -5.99
C VAL A 57 17.44 -5.77 -7.46
N ASN A 58 18.01 -6.70 -8.22
CA ASN A 58 18.10 -6.65 -9.67
C ASN A 58 17.11 -7.65 -10.28
N GLY A 59 15.82 -7.32 -10.16
CA GLY A 59 14.71 -8.16 -10.59
C GLY A 59 13.40 -7.69 -9.98
N SER A 60 12.32 -8.42 -10.27
CA SER A 60 10.99 -8.17 -9.72
C SER A 60 10.81 -8.88 -8.38
N ILE A 61 9.82 -8.42 -7.60
CA ILE A 61 9.36 -9.14 -6.41
C ILE A 61 7.92 -9.57 -6.66
N ILE A 62 7.65 -10.86 -6.55
CA ILE A 62 6.33 -11.45 -6.81
C ILE A 62 5.90 -12.18 -5.55
N VAL A 63 4.90 -11.66 -4.85
CA VAL A 63 4.25 -12.30 -3.71
C VAL A 63 2.90 -12.82 -4.19
N ARG A 64 2.68 -14.12 -4.06
CA ARG A 64 1.45 -14.77 -4.54
C ARG A 64 0.92 -15.76 -3.51
N GLU A 65 -0.29 -16.25 -3.76
CA GLU A 65 -0.97 -17.19 -2.88
C GLU A 65 -1.08 -16.56 -1.48
N ASN A 66 -0.99 -17.34 -0.40
CA ASN A 66 -1.11 -16.81 0.96
C ASN A 66 0.26 -16.37 1.55
N ALA A 67 1.22 -16.01 0.70
CA ALA A 67 2.55 -15.60 1.15
C ALA A 67 2.53 -14.18 1.73
N THR A 68 3.42 -13.93 2.69
CA THR A 68 3.58 -12.62 3.32
C THR A 68 5.00 -12.10 3.14
N LEU A 69 5.12 -10.87 2.65
CA LEU A 69 6.37 -10.10 2.66
C LEU A 69 6.30 -9.04 3.77
N ILE A 70 7.30 -9.05 4.66
CA ILE A 70 7.43 -8.09 5.74
C ILE A 70 8.70 -7.25 5.54
N LEU A 71 8.53 -5.93 5.42
CA LEU A 71 9.62 -4.94 5.34
C LEU A 71 9.60 -4.08 6.61
N ARG A 72 10.66 -4.10 7.40
CA ARG A 72 10.75 -3.34 8.67
C ARG A 72 12.06 -2.60 8.80
N ASN A 73 12.01 -1.28 8.94
CA ASN A 73 13.24 -0.47 8.99
C ASN A 73 14.20 -0.81 7.84
N ALA A 74 13.65 -1.07 6.65
CA ALA A 74 14.38 -1.60 5.51
C ALA A 74 14.45 -0.55 4.41
N TRP A 75 15.56 -0.55 3.66
CA TRP A 75 15.68 0.20 2.43
C TRP A 75 15.77 -0.78 1.27
N MET A 76 14.69 -0.91 0.52
CA MET A 76 14.66 -1.71 -0.70
C MET A 76 15.06 -0.84 -1.89
N ASN A 77 16.09 -1.26 -2.62
CA ASN A 77 16.61 -0.50 -3.76
C ASN A 77 16.60 -1.37 -5.03
N PHE A 78 15.72 -1.05 -5.97
CA PHE A 78 15.65 -1.71 -7.26
C PHE A 78 16.71 -1.11 -8.21
N THR A 79 17.61 -1.95 -8.71
CA THR A 79 18.77 -1.53 -9.54
C THR A 79 18.44 -1.50 -11.04
N GLN A 80 17.21 -1.13 -11.40
CA GLN A 80 16.78 -1.05 -12.79
C GLN A 80 17.47 0.08 -13.56
N ASN A 81 17.56 -0.08 -14.88
CA ASN A 81 18.18 0.86 -15.82
C ASN A 81 17.17 1.46 -16.83
N ASP A 82 15.90 1.05 -16.74
CA ASP A 82 14.83 1.56 -17.59
C ASP A 82 13.51 1.59 -16.80
N ASP A 83 12.57 2.41 -17.28
CA ASP A 83 11.25 2.54 -16.71
C ASP A 83 10.49 1.21 -16.82
N TYR A 84 9.90 0.78 -15.71
CA TYR A 84 9.10 -0.44 -15.60
C TYR A 84 9.84 -1.74 -15.97
N GLN A 85 11.18 -1.72 -15.96
CA GLN A 85 11.98 -2.94 -16.16
C GLN A 85 11.61 -4.01 -15.12
N PHE A 86 11.38 -3.60 -13.87
CA PHE A 86 10.95 -4.46 -12.78
C PHE A 86 9.68 -3.92 -12.12
N ASN A 87 9.06 -4.76 -11.28
CA ASN A 87 7.93 -4.37 -10.45
C ASN A 87 7.89 -5.16 -9.13
N MET A 88 7.03 -4.71 -8.22
CA MET A 88 6.56 -5.52 -7.10
C MET A 88 5.10 -5.88 -7.35
N THR A 89 4.76 -7.17 -7.35
CA THR A 89 3.39 -7.65 -7.57
C THR A 89 2.93 -8.51 -6.41
N LEU A 90 1.78 -8.19 -5.85
CA LEU A 90 1.06 -8.97 -4.84
C LEU A 90 -0.26 -9.47 -5.42
N LYS A 91 -0.50 -10.78 -5.37
CA LYS A 91 -1.72 -11.38 -5.92
C LYS A 91 -2.17 -12.62 -5.18
N ASP A 92 -3.38 -13.07 -5.50
CA ASP A 92 -3.94 -14.36 -5.07
C ASP A 92 -3.95 -14.55 -3.54
N ASP A 93 -4.43 -13.54 -2.80
CA ASP A 93 -4.45 -13.47 -1.32
C ASP A 93 -3.10 -13.12 -0.65
N ALA A 94 -2.10 -12.64 -1.40
CA ALA A 94 -0.81 -12.25 -0.83
C ALA A 94 -0.90 -11.06 0.15
N HIS A 95 0.03 -11.00 1.09
CA HIS A 95 0.08 -9.98 2.14
C HIS A 95 1.40 -9.17 2.09
N LEU A 96 1.30 -7.83 2.12
CA LEU A 96 2.43 -6.94 2.39
C LEU A 96 2.28 -6.30 3.76
N ILE A 97 3.33 -6.36 4.57
CA ILE A 97 3.45 -5.57 5.79
C ILE A 97 4.70 -4.70 5.67
N LEU A 98 4.53 -3.38 5.71
CA LEU A 98 5.63 -2.43 5.59
C LEU A 98 5.59 -1.44 6.76
N TYR A 99 6.70 -1.37 7.49
CA TYR A 99 6.88 -0.45 8.59
C TYR A 99 8.19 0.33 8.48
N ASN A 100 8.10 1.66 8.49
CA ASN A 100 9.22 2.59 8.53
C ASN A 100 10.30 2.22 7.50
N SER A 101 9.95 2.16 6.22
CA SER A 101 10.82 1.61 5.16
C SER A 101 10.79 2.47 3.91
N ASN A 102 11.87 2.39 3.13
CA ASN A 102 12.03 3.12 1.88
C ASN A 102 12.07 2.16 0.69
N ILE A 103 11.41 2.53 -0.40
CA ILE A 103 11.50 1.82 -1.69
C ILE A 103 11.97 2.81 -2.75
N THR A 104 13.17 2.57 -3.31
CA THR A 104 13.79 3.40 -4.36
C THR A 104 14.03 2.60 -5.62
N THR A 105 13.98 3.28 -6.77
CA THR A 105 13.88 2.62 -8.09
C THR A 105 14.87 3.19 -9.09
N ASN A 106 16.00 3.70 -8.59
CA ASN A 106 17.08 4.30 -9.38
C ASN A 106 16.60 5.41 -10.34
N ASN A 107 15.67 6.26 -9.90
CA ASN A 107 15.03 7.31 -10.70
C ASN A 107 14.24 6.83 -11.92
N HIS A 108 13.88 5.55 -11.97
CA HIS A 108 13.04 4.98 -13.02
C HIS A 108 11.63 4.71 -12.50
N ALA A 109 10.64 4.81 -13.38
CA ALA A 109 9.27 4.48 -13.07
C ALA A 109 9.14 3.01 -12.65
N PHE A 110 8.30 2.74 -11.64
CA PHE A 110 8.15 1.42 -11.03
C PHE A 110 6.77 1.25 -10.44
N TYR A 111 6.20 0.06 -10.58
CA TYR A 111 4.89 -0.27 -10.02
C TYR A 111 4.99 -1.18 -8.80
N ILE A 112 4.19 -0.85 -7.78
CA ILE A 112 3.80 -1.77 -6.71
C ILE A 112 2.33 -2.11 -6.94
N ASN A 113 2.07 -3.32 -7.44
CA ASN A 113 0.75 -3.78 -7.86
C ASN A 113 0.13 -4.70 -6.80
N PHE A 114 -1.13 -4.43 -6.47
CA PHE A 114 -1.98 -5.26 -5.63
C PHE A 114 -3.17 -5.75 -6.44
N GLU A 115 -3.25 -7.06 -6.64
CA GLU A 115 -4.28 -7.74 -7.41
C GLU A 115 -4.97 -8.84 -6.58
N SER A 116 -6.10 -9.34 -7.06
CA SER A 116 -6.73 -10.60 -6.63
C SER A 116 -6.75 -10.81 -5.11
N ARG A 117 -7.49 -9.97 -4.39
CA ARG A 117 -7.67 -10.01 -2.91
C ARG A 117 -6.37 -9.88 -2.09
N SER A 118 -5.25 -9.48 -2.69
CA SER A 118 -4.05 -9.16 -1.92
C SER A 118 -4.31 -8.00 -0.96
N THR A 119 -3.57 -7.98 0.14
CA THR A 119 -3.72 -6.98 1.19
C THR A 119 -2.41 -6.31 1.56
N ALA A 120 -2.50 -5.07 2.04
CA ALA A 120 -1.34 -4.31 2.51
C ALA A 120 -1.62 -3.58 3.83
N GLU A 121 -0.65 -3.65 4.74
CA GLU A 121 -0.54 -2.78 5.91
C GLU A 121 0.75 -1.97 5.78
N ILE A 122 0.64 -0.68 5.50
CA ILE A 122 1.77 0.19 5.17
C ILE A 122 1.80 1.37 6.14
N SER A 123 2.91 1.53 6.86
CA SER A 123 3.10 2.65 7.79
C SER A 123 4.50 3.22 7.67
N GLY A 124 4.63 4.54 7.46
CA GLY A 124 5.95 5.16 7.34
C GLY A 124 6.70 4.77 6.08
N LEU A 125 6.00 4.55 4.97
CA LEU A 125 6.63 4.30 3.66
C LEU A 125 7.08 5.62 3.03
N ILE A 126 8.29 5.64 2.49
CA ILE A 126 8.75 6.68 1.56
C ILE A 126 9.07 6.02 0.23
N THR A 127 8.36 6.40 -0.83
CA THR A 127 8.61 5.84 -2.16
C THR A 127 8.25 6.78 -3.31
N GLU A 128 9.03 6.67 -4.38
CA GLU A 128 8.75 7.29 -5.68
C GLU A 128 7.95 6.37 -6.62
N ALA A 129 7.64 5.16 -6.18
CA ALA A 129 6.89 4.18 -6.96
C ALA A 129 5.40 4.56 -7.11
N TYR A 130 4.81 4.07 -8.18
CA TYR A 130 3.37 4.11 -8.42
C TYR A 130 2.73 2.90 -7.74
N ILE A 131 1.82 3.14 -6.79
CA ILE A 131 1.07 2.08 -6.12
C ILE A 131 -0.26 1.88 -6.85
N GLN A 132 -0.54 0.67 -7.31
CA GLN A 132 -1.80 0.31 -7.97
C GLN A 132 -2.53 -0.75 -7.17
N LEU A 133 -3.78 -0.47 -6.81
CA LEU A 133 -4.67 -1.39 -6.10
C LEU A 133 -5.87 -1.71 -6.99
N MET A 134 -6.04 -2.98 -7.33
CA MET A 134 -7.11 -3.47 -8.19
C MET A 134 -7.70 -4.81 -7.75
N HIS A 135 -8.83 -5.18 -8.34
CA HIS A 135 -9.44 -6.52 -8.26
C HIS A 135 -9.64 -7.03 -6.83
N TYR A 136 -10.43 -6.29 -6.05
CA TYR A 136 -10.74 -6.63 -4.65
C TYR A 136 -9.54 -6.61 -3.69
N SER A 137 -8.40 -6.05 -4.11
CA SER A 137 -7.30 -5.80 -3.17
C SER A 137 -7.71 -4.79 -2.09
N ALA A 138 -7.01 -4.84 -0.96
CA ALA A 138 -7.21 -3.91 0.13
C ALA A 138 -5.90 -3.36 0.67
N ALA A 139 -5.90 -2.12 1.14
CA ALA A 139 -4.75 -1.57 1.83
C ALA A 139 -5.15 -0.58 2.91
N ASP A 140 -4.42 -0.61 4.02
CA ASP A 140 -4.39 0.47 4.99
C ASP A 140 -3.00 1.10 4.98
N ILE A 141 -2.94 2.38 4.61
CA ILE A 141 -1.70 3.10 4.37
C ILE A 141 -1.70 4.35 5.25
N GLN A 142 -0.70 4.48 6.11
CA GLN A 142 -0.61 5.59 7.06
C GLN A 142 0.77 6.24 7.15
N ASN A 143 0.81 7.52 7.52
CA ASN A 143 2.03 8.27 7.82
C ASN A 143 3.11 8.14 6.74
N SER A 144 2.71 8.13 5.47
CA SER A 144 3.59 7.79 4.33
C SER A 144 3.76 8.94 3.35
N ASN A 145 4.87 8.96 2.62
CA ASN A 145 5.13 9.87 1.51
C ASN A 145 5.16 9.07 0.20
N LEU A 146 4.18 9.31 -0.66
CA LEU A 146 3.85 8.48 -1.81
C LEU A 146 3.85 9.32 -3.08
N ARG A 147 4.48 8.83 -4.13
CA ARG A 147 4.40 9.47 -5.45
C ARG A 147 2.98 9.40 -6.01
N ALA A 148 2.46 8.21 -6.26
CA ALA A 148 1.16 8.05 -6.90
C ALA A 148 0.41 6.85 -6.36
N VAL A 149 -0.90 7.01 -6.17
CA VAL A 149 -1.80 5.91 -5.78
C VAL A 149 -2.97 5.83 -6.74
N TYR A 150 -3.13 4.67 -7.39
CA TYR A 150 -4.25 4.34 -8.25
C TYR A 150 -5.12 3.30 -7.55
N ILE A 151 -6.40 3.63 -7.34
CA ILE A 151 -7.37 2.75 -6.70
C ILE A 151 -8.42 2.41 -7.73
N LEU A 152 -8.41 1.16 -8.19
CA LEU A 152 -9.13 0.69 -9.36
C LEU A 152 -10.02 -0.52 -9.01
N ASN A 153 -11.08 -0.74 -9.78
CA ASN A 153 -11.79 -2.03 -9.88
C ASN A 153 -12.03 -2.77 -8.55
N TYR A 154 -12.98 -2.30 -7.72
CA TYR A 154 -13.38 -2.98 -6.48
C TYR A 154 -12.34 -3.02 -5.35
N ALA A 155 -11.23 -2.30 -5.47
CA ALA A 155 -10.28 -2.14 -4.38
C ALA A 155 -10.87 -1.36 -3.18
N ASN A 156 -10.38 -1.67 -1.98
CA ASN A 156 -10.79 -1.05 -0.72
C ASN A 156 -9.58 -0.48 0.05
N VAL A 157 -9.45 0.85 0.09
CA VAL A 157 -8.20 1.49 0.52
C VAL A 157 -8.46 2.57 1.58
N SER A 158 -7.68 2.55 2.64
CA SER A 158 -7.58 3.61 3.64
C SER A 158 -6.22 4.30 3.53
N LEU A 159 -6.23 5.63 3.52
CA LEU A 159 -5.06 6.50 3.44
C LEU A 159 -5.16 7.54 4.55
N SER A 160 -4.29 7.48 5.56
CA SER A 160 -4.32 8.40 6.69
C SER A 160 -2.97 9.09 6.94
N ASN A 161 -3.00 10.41 7.13
CA ASN A 161 -1.78 11.21 7.38
C ASN A 161 -0.69 11.00 6.32
N CYS A 162 -1.07 10.82 5.07
CA CYS A 162 -0.15 10.64 3.95
C CYS A 162 0.10 11.95 3.21
N LEU A 163 1.28 12.07 2.62
CA LEU A 163 1.58 13.03 1.55
C LEU A 163 1.56 12.26 0.23
N LEU A 164 0.71 12.67 -0.70
CA LEU A 164 0.62 12.08 -2.03
C LEU A 164 0.95 13.13 -3.07
N ASP A 165 1.68 12.80 -4.13
CA ASP A 165 1.75 13.72 -5.28
C ASP A 165 0.51 13.56 -6.15
N LEU A 166 0.18 12.33 -6.53
CA LEU A 166 -0.92 12.02 -7.43
C LEU A 166 -1.82 10.96 -6.82
N MET A 167 -3.12 11.10 -7.08
CA MET A 167 -4.10 10.08 -6.73
C MET A 167 -5.13 9.98 -7.85
N ASP A 168 -5.46 8.75 -8.23
CA ASP A 168 -6.56 8.44 -9.14
C ASP A 168 -7.44 7.35 -8.53
N ILE A 169 -8.75 7.54 -8.59
CA ILE A 169 -9.74 6.63 -8.04
C ILE A 169 -10.77 6.37 -9.12
N SER A 170 -10.91 5.11 -9.56
CA SER A 170 -11.88 4.74 -10.59
C SER A 170 -12.45 3.33 -10.43
N GLY A 171 -13.56 3.07 -11.13
CA GLY A 171 -14.34 1.84 -10.95
C GLY A 171 -15.06 1.79 -9.59
N ASN A 172 -15.68 0.65 -9.26
CA ASN A 172 -16.49 0.49 -8.03
C ASN A 172 -15.63 0.28 -6.77
N THR A 173 -14.76 1.23 -6.45
CA THR A 173 -13.83 1.18 -5.32
C THR A 173 -14.40 1.83 -4.07
N LYS A 174 -13.79 1.53 -2.92
CA LYS A 174 -13.99 2.24 -1.67
C LYS A 174 -12.67 2.85 -1.25
N CYS A 175 -12.69 4.15 -1.00
CA CYS A 175 -11.51 4.87 -0.52
C CYS A 175 -11.88 5.78 0.63
N LEU A 176 -11.11 5.70 1.72
CA LEU A 176 -11.10 6.66 2.82
C LEU A 176 -9.76 7.41 2.80
N LEU A 177 -9.80 8.72 2.55
CA LEU A 177 -8.64 9.60 2.61
C LEU A 177 -8.83 10.58 3.78
N SER A 178 -7.97 10.52 4.81
CA SER A 178 -8.14 11.30 6.05
C SER A 178 -6.83 11.92 6.55
N GLY A 179 -6.83 13.21 6.92
CA GLY A 179 -5.63 13.88 7.45
C GLY A 179 -4.44 13.94 6.48
N SER A 180 -4.67 13.60 5.21
CA SER A 180 -3.67 13.51 4.15
C SER A 180 -3.66 14.79 3.29
N ALA A 181 -2.57 15.00 2.56
CA ALA A 181 -2.40 16.09 1.60
C ALA A 181 -2.05 15.51 0.22
N VAL A 182 -2.61 16.10 -0.84
CA VAL A 182 -2.29 15.75 -2.23
C VAL A 182 -1.69 16.99 -2.91
N SER A 183 -0.45 16.89 -3.40
CA SER A 183 0.35 18.03 -3.86
C SER A 183 0.15 18.38 -5.34
N ASN A 184 -0.06 17.38 -6.20
CA ASN A 184 -0.35 17.54 -7.63
C ASN A 184 -1.79 17.05 -7.92
N PRO A 185 -2.31 17.08 -9.17
CA PRO A 185 -3.76 17.05 -9.38
C PRO A 185 -4.35 15.76 -8.81
N LEU A 186 -5.22 15.92 -7.81
CA LEU A 186 -6.12 14.88 -7.34
C LEU A 186 -7.16 14.64 -8.43
N SER A 187 -7.03 13.54 -9.16
CA SER A 187 -8.03 13.10 -10.13
C SER A 187 -8.96 12.12 -9.43
N ILE A 188 -10.26 12.40 -9.44
CA ILE A 188 -11.26 11.48 -8.90
C ILE A 188 -12.21 11.14 -10.03
N GLY A 189 -12.03 9.95 -10.61
CA GLY A 189 -12.82 9.40 -11.71
C GLY A 189 -13.76 8.30 -11.25
N ILE A 190 -14.62 8.59 -10.28
CA ILE A 190 -15.52 7.58 -9.71
C ILE A 190 -16.54 7.14 -10.77
N ARG A 191 -16.52 5.86 -11.14
CA ARG A 191 -17.52 5.26 -12.03
C ARG A 191 -18.21 4.14 -11.27
N SER A 192 -19.47 4.36 -10.91
CA SER A 192 -20.31 3.37 -10.21
C SER A 192 -19.71 2.90 -8.87
N ALA A 193 -19.19 3.84 -8.06
CA ALA A 193 -18.57 3.56 -6.76
C ALA A 193 -19.13 4.44 -5.65
N ASN A 194 -18.91 4.01 -4.41
CA ASN A 194 -19.10 4.83 -3.22
C ASN A 194 -17.72 5.26 -2.71
N ALA A 195 -17.34 6.53 -2.89
CA ALA A 195 -16.14 7.10 -2.28
C ALA A 195 -16.55 8.13 -1.22
N THR A 196 -15.83 8.14 -0.10
CA THR A 196 -16.01 9.12 0.96
C THR A 196 -14.69 9.82 1.20
N ILE A 197 -14.67 11.11 0.92
CA ILE A 197 -13.53 11.99 1.19
C ILE A 197 -13.92 12.89 2.36
N ALA A 198 -13.21 12.76 3.46
CA ALA A 198 -13.50 13.49 4.69
C ALA A 198 -12.20 14.01 5.33
N HIS A 199 -12.27 15.14 6.03
CA HIS A 199 -11.14 15.71 6.76
C HIS A 199 -9.88 15.95 5.91
N LEU A 200 -10.04 16.40 4.66
CA LEU A 200 -8.92 16.86 3.84
C LEU A 200 -8.26 18.08 4.46
N LYS A 201 -6.93 18.06 4.55
CA LYS A 201 -6.15 19.27 4.87
C LYS A 201 -6.26 20.27 3.69
N PRO A 202 -6.16 21.59 3.94
CA PRO A 202 -6.14 22.58 2.85
C PRO A 202 -5.09 22.23 1.79
N GLY A 203 -5.48 22.28 0.52
CA GLY A 203 -4.65 21.94 -0.63
C GLY A 203 -5.28 22.39 -1.95
N TYR A 204 -4.57 22.22 -3.07
CA TYR A 204 -5.04 22.60 -4.39
C TYR A 204 -5.81 21.43 -5.05
N ILE A 205 -7.09 21.65 -5.34
CA ILE A 205 -7.90 20.74 -6.14
C ILE A 205 -8.00 21.34 -7.54
N SER A 206 -7.35 20.72 -8.52
CA SER A 206 -7.29 21.21 -9.91
C SER A 206 -8.52 20.83 -10.74
N SER A 207 -9.19 19.73 -10.40
CA SER A 207 -10.37 19.23 -11.10
C SER A 207 -11.17 18.29 -10.20
N TRP A 208 -12.50 18.42 -10.19
CA TRP A 208 -13.43 17.48 -9.54
C TRP A 208 -14.56 17.14 -10.51
N ASN A 209 -14.88 15.85 -10.64
CA ASN A 209 -16.00 15.38 -11.44
C ASN A 209 -16.73 14.25 -10.69
N PHE A 210 -17.86 14.58 -10.07
CA PHE A 210 -18.72 13.57 -9.46
C PHE A 210 -19.57 12.93 -10.54
N LEU A 211 -19.45 11.61 -10.70
CA LEU A 211 -20.54 10.80 -11.23
C LEU A 211 -21.36 10.26 -10.04
N THR A 212 -22.63 9.95 -10.27
CA THR A 212 -23.68 9.62 -9.28
C THR A 212 -23.20 8.88 -8.01
N ASN A 213 -23.74 9.26 -6.84
CA ASN A 213 -23.51 8.67 -5.50
C ASN A 213 -22.19 9.00 -4.79
N CYS A 214 -21.55 10.11 -5.14
CA CYS A 214 -20.39 10.61 -4.39
C CYS A 214 -20.80 11.64 -3.34
N ALA A 215 -20.16 11.62 -2.17
CA ALA A 215 -20.33 12.63 -1.12
C ALA A 215 -18.97 13.19 -0.69
N VAL A 216 -18.92 14.49 -0.47
CA VAL A 216 -17.79 15.17 0.19
C VAL A 216 -18.33 15.83 1.43
N GLU A 217 -17.76 15.43 2.56
CA GLU A 217 -18.10 16.00 3.86
C GLU A 217 -16.94 16.88 4.32
N LYS A 218 -17.22 18.17 4.53
CA LYS A 218 -16.28 19.05 5.23
C LYS A 218 -16.28 18.68 6.70
N GLY A 219 -15.14 18.21 7.20
CA GLY A 219 -14.91 18.11 8.64
C GLY A 219 -14.53 19.49 9.17
N PHE A 220 -15.32 20.03 10.09
CA PHE A 220 -14.98 21.21 10.89
C PHE A 220 -14.03 20.82 12.04
#